data_AF-A0A251U8H9-F1
#
_entry.id   AF-A0A251U8H9-F1
#
_cell.length_a   1.000
_cell.length_b   1.000
_cell.length_c   1.000
_cell.angle_alpha   90.00
_cell.angle_beta   90.00
_cell.angle_gamma   90.00
#
_symmetry.space_group_name_H-M   'P 1'
#
loop_
_entity.id
_entity.type
_entity.pdbx_description
1 polymer ?
#
loop_
_entity_poly.entity_id
_entity_poly.type
_entity_poly.pdbx_seq_one_letter_code
_entity_poly.pdbx_strand_id
1 'polypeptide(L)' 'MNVCTTGCDISSIHLTCGWFSSARLINPRVFKRLRYNDCLVNNGNRLANGHTISFQYANTFRYPLSVSSVRC' A
#
# COMPACT_ATOMS: atom_id res chain seq x y z
N MET A 1 -9.39 -2.53 -10.15
CA MET A 1 -8.31 -2.34 -11.14
C MET A 1 -7.63 -1.00 -10.87
N ASN A 2 -6.31 -0.97 -10.80
CA ASN A 2 -5.49 0.24 -10.68
C ASN A 2 -5.31 0.91 -12.06
N VAL A 3 -6.44 1.15 -12.73
CA VAL A 3 -6.47 1.71 -14.08
C VAL A 3 -6.91 3.16 -13.95
N CYS A 4 -5.96 4.05 -14.15
CA CYS A 4 -6.28 5.39 -14.60
C CYS A 4 -6.92 5.31 -15.98
N THR A 5 -8.05 5.99 -16.21
CA THR A 5 -8.68 6.13 -17.54
C THR A 5 -7.74 6.73 -18.59
N THR A 6 -6.68 7.41 -18.17
CA THR A 6 -5.65 8.04 -19.02
C THR A 6 -4.36 7.22 -19.20
N GLY A 7 -4.26 6.02 -18.62
CA GLY A 7 -3.03 5.22 -18.70
C GLY A 7 -1.88 5.73 -17.81
N CYS A 8 -2.16 6.53 -16.77
CA CYS A 8 -1.13 6.97 -15.82
C CYS A 8 -0.56 5.83 -14.97
N ASP A 9 0.73 5.96 -14.64
CA ASP A 9 1.40 5.15 -13.64
C ASP A 9 1.06 5.71 -12.23
N ILE A 10 0.37 4.92 -11.41
CA ILE A 10 -0.03 5.39 -10.07
C ILE A 10 1.18 5.31 -9.13
N SER A 11 1.61 6.44 -8.59
CA SER A 11 2.73 6.56 -7.65
C SER A 11 2.28 7.08 -6.29
N SER A 12 3.17 7.04 -5.29
CA SER A 12 2.92 7.57 -3.95
C SER A 12 1.58 7.09 -3.37
N ILE A 13 1.35 5.78 -3.36
CA ILE A 13 0.11 5.18 -2.84
C ILE A 13 0.21 5.11 -1.32
N HIS A 14 -0.55 5.97 -0.64
CA HIS A 14 -0.71 5.96 0.81
C HIS A 14 -2.01 5.27 1.20
N LEU A 15 -1.90 4.42 2.22
CA LEU A 15 -2.99 3.70 2.82
C LEU A 15 -3.16 4.12 4.27
N THR A 16 -4.40 4.37 4.69
CA THR A 16 -4.74 4.46 6.10
C THR A 16 -4.76 3.05 6.69
N CYS A 17 -3.84 2.82 7.63
CA CYS A 17 -3.59 1.52 8.23
C CYS A 17 -3.70 1.51 9.77
N GLY A 18 -4.14 2.60 10.40
CA GLY A 18 -4.27 2.77 11.85
C GLY A 18 -3.09 2.22 12.66
N TRP A 19 -3.41 1.26 13.54
CA TRP A 19 -2.47 0.51 14.39
C TRP A 19 -1.87 -0.72 13.70
N PHE A 20 -1.79 -0.74 12.37
CA PHE A 20 -1.27 -1.90 11.62
C PHE A 20 0.06 -2.36 12.20
N SER A 21 0.09 -3.63 12.57
CA SER A 21 1.25 -4.34 13.09
C SER A 21 1.24 -5.75 12.49
N SER A 22 2.40 -6.30 12.20
CA SER A 22 2.52 -7.66 11.67
C SER A 22 3.51 -8.45 12.50
N ALA A 23 3.12 -9.66 12.92
CA ALA A 23 4.01 -10.61 13.60
C ALA A 23 5.08 -11.16 12.65
N ARG A 24 4.81 -11.12 11.33
CA ARG A 24 5.76 -11.46 10.28
C ARG A 24 6.43 -10.21 9.72
N LEU A 25 7.71 -10.34 9.36
CA LEU A 25 8.44 -9.32 8.63
C LEU A 25 7.85 -9.17 7.22
N ILE A 26 7.28 -8.01 6.93
CA ILE A 26 6.80 -7.67 5.58
C ILE A 26 7.93 -6.98 4.83
N ASN A 27 8.06 -7.25 3.54
CA ASN A 27 9.05 -6.58 2.71
C ASN A 27 8.78 -5.06 2.67
N PRO A 28 9.68 -4.22 3.21
CA PRO A 28 9.47 -2.77 3.26
C PRO A 28 9.45 -2.11 1.88
N ARG A 29 9.91 -2.81 0.83
CA ARG A 29 9.79 -2.35 -0.56
C ARG A 29 8.35 -2.44 -1.08
N VAL A 30 7.54 -3.30 -0.48
CA VAL A 30 6.17 -3.58 -0.92
C VAL A 30 5.16 -2.85 -0.05
N PHE A 31 5.33 -2.90 1.27
CA PHE A 31 4.45 -2.22 2.22
C PHE A 31 5.27 -1.78 3.44
N LYS A 32 5.17 -0.51 3.79
CA LYS A 32 5.90 0.08 4.90
C LYS A 32 5.04 1.09 5.64
N ARG A 33 4.88 0.93 6.95
CA ARG A 33 4.25 1.95 7.80
C ARG A 33 5.22 3.11 8.01
N LEU A 34 4.84 4.31 7.57
CA LEU A 34 5.63 5.54 7.77
C LEU A 34 5.29 6.17 9.11
N ARG A 35 4.00 6.29 9.42
CA ARG A 35 3.48 6.92 10.64
C ARG A 35 2.21 6.20 11.12
N TYR A 36 1.70 6.65 12.27
CA TYR A 36 0.38 6.25 12.72
C TYR A 36 -0.66 6.53 11.61
N ASN A 37 -1.42 5.50 11.23
CA ASN A 37 -2.41 5.59 10.16
C ASN A 37 -1.88 5.98 8.77
N ASP A 38 -0.57 5.89 8.53
CA ASP A 38 0.03 6.19 7.22
C ASP A 38 0.99 5.07 6.81
N CYS A 39 0.57 4.30 5.80
CA CYS A 39 1.33 3.22 5.21
C CYS A 39 1.58 3.47 3.73
N LEU A 40 2.83 3.30 3.31
CA LEU A 40 3.28 3.47 1.95
C LEU A 40 3.36 2.11 1.24
N VAL A 41 2.79 2.06 0.03
CA VAL A 41 2.87 0.90 -0.86
C VAL A 41 3.95 1.11 -1.91
N ASN A 42 4.62 0.03 -2.32
CA ASN A 42 5.65 0.01 -3.34
C ASN A 42 6.82 0.98 -3.07
N ASN A 43 7.06 1.33 -1.80
CA ASN A 43 8.00 2.39 -1.43
C ASN A 43 7.72 3.74 -2.12
N GLY A 44 6.46 4.00 -2.50
CA GLY A 44 6.04 5.20 -3.24
C GLY A 44 6.39 5.18 -4.72
N ASN A 45 7.02 4.11 -5.21
CA ASN A 45 7.34 3.96 -6.61
C ASN A 45 6.07 3.79 -7.44
N ARG A 46 6.18 4.22 -8.69
CA ARG A 46 5.15 4.05 -9.69
C ARG A 46 4.76 2.57 -9.84
N LEU A 47 3.47 2.32 -9.78
CA LEU A 47 2.85 1.05 -10.08
C LEU A 47 2.32 1.14 -11.51
N ALA A 48 3.02 0.44 -12.42
CA ALA A 48 2.65 0.43 -13.82
C ALA A 48 1.21 -0.08 -14.02
N ASN A 49 0.53 0.47 -15.02
CA ASN A 49 -0.85 0.11 -15.32
C ASN A 49 -0.99 -1.42 -15.52
N GLY A 50 -1.94 -2.03 -14.83
CA GLY A 50 -2.17 -3.48 -14.86
C GLY A 50 -1.29 -4.30 -13.91
N HIS A 51 -0.28 -3.71 -13.26
CA HIS A 51 0.50 -4.41 -12.23
C HIS A 51 -0.27 -4.45 -10.91
N THR A 52 -0.26 -5.61 -10.26
CA THR A 52 -0.85 -5.76 -8.92
C THR A 52 0.24 -6.06 -7.91
N ILE A 53 0.13 -5.42 -6.75
CA ILE A 53 0.99 -5.73 -5.60
C ILE A 53 0.20 -6.59 -4.63
N SER A 54 0.79 -7.71 -4.23
CA SER A 54 0.24 -8.58 -3.19
C SER A 54 1.28 -8.79 -2.12
N PHE A 55 0.86 -8.66 -0.86
CA PHE A 55 1.68 -8.97 0.29
C PHE A 55 0.85 -9.74 1.30
N GLN A 56 1.52 -10.56 2.09
CA GLN A 56 0.89 -11.33 3.16
C GLN A 56 1.37 -10.76 4.49
N TYR A 57 0.46 -10.62 5.44
CA TYR A 57 0.77 -10.25 6.80
C TYR A 57 0.15 -11.25 7.77
N ALA A 58 0.75 -11.39 8.95
CA ALA A 58 0.22 -12.23 10.02
C ALA A 58 -0.16 -11.34 11.21
N ASN A 59 -1.43 -11.40 11.60
CA ASN A 59 -1.95 -10.76 12.79
C ASN A 59 -3.16 -11.56 13.31
N THR A 60 -3.50 -11.40 14.59
CA THR A 60 -4.68 -11.97 15.24
C THR A 60 -6.00 -11.44 14.68
N PHE A 61 -6.02 -10.23 14.12
CA PHE A 61 -7.20 -9.64 13.48
C PHE A 61 -6.85 -8.93 12.17
N ARG A 62 -7.86 -8.79 11.30
CA ARG A 62 -7.72 -8.05 10.03
C ARG A 62 -7.77 -6.57 10.33
N TYR A 63 -6.79 -5.81 9.85
CA TYR A 63 -6.84 -4.35 9.92
C TYR A 63 -7.66 -3.81 8.74
N PRO A 64 -8.55 -2.83 8.97
CA PRO A 64 -9.13 -2.07 7.88
C PRO A 64 -8.02 -1.27 7.21
N LEU A 65 -7.77 -1.57 5.93
CA LEU A 65 -6.85 -0.85 5.07
C LEU A 65 -7.67 -0.12 4.02
N SER A 66 -7.53 1.19 3.93
CA SER A 66 -8.21 2.01 2.93
C SER A 66 -7.22 2.94 2.25
N VAL A 67 -7.50 3.29 1.00
CA VAL A 67 -6.66 4.21 0.23
C VAL A 67 -6.85 5.62 0.76
N SER A 68 -5.76 6.25 1.21
CA SER A 68 -5.76 7.61 1.71
C SER A 68 -5.47 8.61 0.59
N SER A 69 -4.40 8.36 -0.17
CA SER A 69 -4.01 9.20 -1.29
C SER A 69 -3.26 8.39 -2.33
N VAL A 70 -3.39 8.83 -3.58
CA VAL A 70 -2.67 8.28 -4.73
C VAL A 70 -2.27 9.44 -5.62
N ARG A 71 -1.11 9.34 -6.27
CA ARG A 71 -0.69 10.28 -7.31
C ARG A 71 -0.68 9.58 -8.65
N CYS A 72 -1.09 10.31 -9.67
CA CYS A 72 -1.23 9.86 -11.04
C CYS A 72 -0.35 10.72 -11.95
#